data_AF-A0A496WUF5-F1
#
_entry.id   AF-A0A496WUF5-F1
#
_cell.length_a   1.000
_cell.length_b   1.000
_cell.length_c   1.000
_cell.angle_alpha   90.00
_cell.angle_beta   90.00
_cell.angle_gamma   90.00
#
_symmetry.space_group_name_H-M   'P 1'
#
loop_
_entity.id
_entity.type
_entity.pdbx_description
1 polymer ?
#
loop_
_entity_poly.entity_id
_entity_poly.type
_entity_poly.pdbx_seq_one_letter_code
_entity_poly.pdbx_strand_id
1 'polypeptide(L)'
;MNSAIEIEANDQPFSIDIGEALVKAHDLIIDCTDNFATRYLINDLCVQWGKPWVFASVYQFSGQCALFVPGGACFRCLFAEMPSDVPDCNAGGVLGVLPGLVGAFQANEAIKYLAGLITPLSNCLLLIEALDLEFRRIQLQSDPQCATCGSPRTGEHLSRADHSSNDNEVSAGMDILWQISSAQFDRERDSQANLILDVRSKDERKAFHIGGDHVTLEELPEALLHFSHDTTIICYCQSGVRSLEAVQQLRSAGFTAHSLTGGLAQWLHHKQKTGGFND
;
A
#
# COMPACT_ATOMS: atom_id res chain seq x y z
N MET A 1 -20.86 -5.89 -26.53
CA MET A 1 -22.06 -5.12 -26.12
C MET A 1 -23.28 -6.05 -26.15
N ASN A 2 -24.27 -5.80 -25.30
CA ASN A 2 -25.52 -6.55 -25.23
C ASN A 2 -26.66 -5.52 -25.26
N SER A 3 -27.68 -5.69 -26.11
CA SER A 3 -28.82 -4.76 -26.20
C SER A 3 -29.97 -5.09 -25.24
N ALA A 4 -29.83 -6.17 -24.45
CA ALA A 4 -30.83 -6.59 -23.46
C ALA A 4 -30.54 -6.05 -22.04
N ILE A 5 -29.51 -5.22 -21.87
CA ILE A 5 -29.22 -4.54 -20.60
C ILE A 5 -29.59 -3.05 -20.70
N GLU A 6 -30.03 -2.49 -19.59
CA GLU A 6 -30.16 -1.05 -19.40
C GLU A 6 -28.80 -0.45 -19.02
N ILE A 7 -28.51 0.75 -19.49
CA ILE A 7 -27.26 1.48 -19.22
C ILE A 7 -27.65 2.92 -18.86
N GLU A 8 -27.56 3.26 -17.59
CA GLU A 8 -27.68 4.64 -17.12
C GLU A 8 -26.29 5.27 -17.11
N ALA A 9 -26.15 6.42 -17.77
CA ALA A 9 -24.89 7.17 -17.83
C ALA A 9 -25.02 8.44 -16.97
N ASN A 10 -24.10 8.61 -16.03
CA ASN A 10 -23.97 9.82 -15.23
C ASN A 10 -22.69 10.55 -15.67
N ASP A 11 -22.83 11.83 -16.05
CA ASP A 11 -21.73 12.68 -16.54
C ASP A 11 -21.06 13.53 -15.45
N GLN A 12 -21.53 13.42 -14.20
CA GLN A 12 -21.00 14.17 -13.06
C GLN A 12 -19.84 13.41 -12.39
N PRO A 13 -18.78 14.11 -11.94
CA PRO A 13 -17.72 13.51 -11.12
C PRO A 13 -18.27 12.93 -9.81
N PHE A 14 -17.79 11.75 -9.41
CA PHE A 14 -18.23 11.11 -8.17
C PHE A 14 -17.79 11.94 -6.94
N SER A 15 -18.76 12.63 -6.33
CA SER A 15 -18.59 13.51 -5.17
C SER A 15 -19.36 12.98 -3.95
N ILE A 16 -19.21 13.63 -2.79
CA ILE A 16 -19.99 13.32 -1.58
C ILE A 16 -21.50 13.48 -1.87
N ASP A 17 -21.89 14.54 -2.58
CA ASP A 17 -23.29 14.93 -2.78
C ASP A 17 -24.07 13.93 -3.63
N ILE A 18 -23.45 13.37 -4.68
CA ILE A 18 -24.10 12.39 -5.57
C ILE A 18 -23.75 10.94 -5.21
N GLY A 19 -22.56 10.72 -4.64
CA GLY A 19 -22.00 9.39 -4.45
C GLY A 19 -22.82 8.55 -3.47
N GLU A 20 -23.38 9.15 -2.43
CA GLU A 20 -24.26 8.45 -1.49
C GLU A 20 -25.52 7.91 -2.18
N ALA A 21 -26.18 8.73 -3.02
CA ALA A 21 -27.39 8.32 -3.73
C ALA A 21 -27.09 7.16 -4.70
N LEU A 22 -25.99 7.27 -5.45
CA LEU A 22 -25.52 6.22 -6.37
C LEU A 22 -25.19 4.92 -5.62
N VAL A 23 -24.40 4.97 -4.55
CA VAL A 23 -24.01 3.79 -3.77
C VAL A 23 -25.23 3.09 -3.18
N LYS A 24 -26.23 3.84 -2.69
CA LYS A 24 -27.48 3.26 -2.15
C LYS A 24 -28.32 2.56 -3.23
N ALA A 25 -28.41 3.14 -4.43
CA ALA A 25 -29.24 2.64 -5.52
C ALA A 25 -28.73 1.34 -6.17
N HIS A 26 -27.44 1.02 -6.08
CA HIS A 26 -26.82 -0.12 -6.77
C HIS A 26 -26.52 -1.30 -5.83
N ASP A 27 -26.57 -2.53 -6.33
CA ASP A 27 -26.31 -3.74 -5.54
C ASP A 27 -24.83 -4.00 -5.25
N LEU A 28 -23.95 -3.55 -6.15
CA LEU A 28 -22.49 -3.71 -6.08
C LEU A 28 -21.80 -2.54 -6.78
N ILE A 29 -20.70 -2.08 -6.21
CA ILE A 29 -19.88 -0.98 -6.76
C ILE A 29 -18.61 -1.55 -7.39
N ILE A 30 -18.23 -1.05 -8.57
CA ILE A 30 -16.94 -1.34 -9.20
C ILE A 30 -16.17 -0.03 -9.30
N ASP A 31 -14.98 0.04 -8.71
CA ASP A 31 -14.12 1.22 -8.77
C ASP A 31 -13.09 1.09 -9.89
N CYS A 32 -13.25 1.91 -10.92
CA CYS A 32 -12.32 2.06 -12.03
C CYS A 32 -11.58 3.42 -11.97
N THR A 33 -11.49 4.05 -10.80
CA THR A 33 -10.91 5.38 -10.63
C THR A 33 -9.41 5.35 -10.38
N ASP A 34 -8.73 6.40 -10.81
CA ASP A 34 -7.28 6.59 -10.73
C ASP A 34 -6.82 7.31 -9.45
N ASN A 35 -7.69 8.11 -8.84
CA ASN A 35 -7.36 9.00 -7.73
C ASN A 35 -7.72 8.44 -6.34
N PHE A 36 -6.93 8.81 -5.33
CA PHE A 36 -7.11 8.32 -3.96
C PHE A 36 -8.35 8.88 -3.26
N ALA A 37 -8.70 10.15 -3.49
CA ALA A 37 -9.82 10.79 -2.81
C ALA A 37 -11.16 10.08 -3.09
N THR A 38 -11.41 9.71 -4.34
CA THR A 38 -12.59 8.93 -4.73
C THR A 38 -12.56 7.52 -4.13
N ARG A 39 -11.42 6.82 -4.09
CA ARG A 39 -11.29 5.50 -3.45
C ARG A 39 -11.68 5.51 -1.96
N TYR A 40 -11.18 6.49 -1.21
CA TYR A 40 -11.54 6.66 0.21
C TYR A 40 -13.02 7.00 0.40
N LEU A 41 -13.60 7.83 -0.47
CA LEU A 41 -15.03 8.15 -0.44
C LEU A 41 -15.90 6.93 -0.77
N ILE A 42 -15.56 6.15 -1.80
CA ILE A 42 -16.26 4.91 -2.15
C ILE A 42 -16.19 3.93 -0.97
N ASN A 43 -15.03 3.74 -0.35
CA ASN A 43 -14.89 2.92 0.86
C ASN A 43 -15.88 3.32 1.94
N ASP A 44 -15.89 4.60 2.32
CA ASP A 44 -16.64 5.07 3.47
C ASP A 44 -18.15 4.98 3.24
N LEU A 45 -18.61 5.29 2.02
CA LEU A 45 -20.00 5.11 1.59
C LEU A 45 -20.40 3.63 1.51
N CYS A 46 -19.54 2.75 0.98
CA CYS A 46 -19.85 1.32 0.86
C CYS A 46 -19.95 0.65 2.24
N VAL A 47 -19.05 0.96 3.17
CA VAL A 47 -19.16 0.47 4.55
C VAL A 47 -20.38 1.08 5.25
N GLN A 48 -20.71 2.36 5.01
CA GLN A 48 -21.88 3.02 5.60
C GLN A 48 -23.21 2.39 5.15
N TRP A 49 -23.33 2.06 3.88
CA TRP A 49 -24.58 1.55 3.29
C TRP A 49 -24.60 0.03 3.09
N GLY A 50 -23.61 -0.68 3.63
CA GLY A 50 -23.53 -2.14 3.57
C GLY A 50 -23.43 -2.66 2.13
N LYS A 51 -22.69 -1.98 1.26
CA LYS A 51 -22.55 -2.32 -0.16
C LYS A 51 -21.23 -3.05 -0.43
N PRO A 52 -21.24 -4.14 -1.22
CA PRO A 52 -20.04 -4.79 -1.69
C PRO A 52 -19.35 -3.93 -2.76
N TRP A 53 -18.02 -3.93 -2.74
CA TRP A 53 -17.20 -3.06 -3.57
C TRP A 53 -16.00 -3.79 -4.15
N VAL A 54 -15.89 -3.81 -5.47
CA VAL A 54 -14.75 -4.35 -6.21
C VAL A 54 -13.76 -3.23 -6.52
N PHE A 55 -12.69 -3.17 -5.73
CA PHE A 55 -11.58 -2.24 -5.87
C PHE A 55 -10.56 -2.72 -6.90
N ALA A 56 -9.96 -1.79 -7.63
CA ALA A 56 -8.71 -2.01 -8.36
C ALA A 56 -7.79 -0.79 -8.38
N SER A 57 -6.51 -1.03 -8.60
CA SER A 57 -5.54 0.00 -8.96
C SER A 57 -4.46 -0.56 -9.88
N VAL A 58 -3.75 0.35 -10.57
CA VAL A 58 -2.61 0.04 -11.45
C VAL A 58 -1.55 1.13 -11.30
N TYR A 59 -0.28 0.73 -11.36
CA TYR A 59 0.87 1.63 -11.37
C TYR A 59 2.04 0.97 -12.08
N GLN A 60 2.60 1.60 -13.13
CA GLN A 60 3.64 1.01 -13.96
C GLN A 60 3.27 -0.39 -14.48
N PHE A 61 3.84 -1.45 -13.88
CA PHE A 61 3.62 -2.86 -14.23
C PHE A 61 2.83 -3.63 -13.17
N SER A 62 2.52 -2.99 -12.04
CA SER A 62 1.90 -3.58 -10.87
C SER A 62 0.40 -3.27 -10.84
N GLY A 63 -0.42 -4.28 -10.59
CA GLY A 63 -1.87 -4.20 -10.51
C GLY A 63 -2.40 -4.76 -9.20
N GLN A 64 -3.53 -4.23 -8.74
CA GLN A 64 -4.19 -4.67 -7.51
C GLN A 64 -5.68 -4.88 -7.75
N CYS A 65 -6.28 -5.89 -7.13
CA CYS A 65 -7.72 -6.12 -7.15
C CYS A 65 -8.19 -6.72 -5.82
N ALA A 66 -9.31 -6.25 -5.26
CA ALA A 66 -9.92 -6.80 -4.06
C ALA A 66 -11.45 -6.69 -4.12
N LEU A 67 -12.16 -7.59 -3.43
CA LEU A 67 -13.59 -7.46 -3.17
C LEU A 67 -13.80 -7.24 -1.67
N PHE A 68 -14.20 -6.01 -1.34
CA PHE A 68 -14.63 -5.64 0.00
C PHE A 68 -16.11 -5.96 0.16
N VAL A 69 -16.45 -6.72 1.20
CA VAL A 69 -17.83 -7.14 1.51
C VAL A 69 -18.24 -6.66 2.90
N PRO A 70 -19.53 -6.38 3.15
CA PRO A 70 -20.01 -6.00 4.47
C PRO A 70 -19.63 -7.03 5.55
N GLY A 71 -19.06 -6.55 6.66
CA GLY A 71 -18.55 -7.41 7.74
C GLY A 71 -17.13 -7.95 7.56
N GLY A 72 -16.50 -7.77 6.39
CA GLY A 72 -15.08 -8.03 6.16
C GLY A 72 -14.18 -6.84 6.51
N ALA A 73 -12.89 -6.93 6.15
CA ALA A 73 -12.01 -5.78 6.17
C ALA A 73 -12.50 -4.73 5.15
N CYS A 74 -12.22 -3.45 5.41
CA CYS A 74 -12.46 -2.38 4.44
C CYS A 74 -11.12 -1.86 3.89
N PHE A 75 -11.15 -0.98 2.89
CA PHE A 75 -9.94 -0.39 2.30
C PHE A 75 -9.12 0.37 3.35
N ARG A 76 -9.75 0.98 4.36
CA ARG A 76 -9.07 1.62 5.49
C ARG A 76 -8.45 0.66 6.51
N CYS A 77 -8.72 -0.65 6.46
CA CYS A 77 -7.93 -1.63 7.22
C CYS A 77 -6.59 -1.90 6.53
N LEU A 78 -6.51 -1.68 5.22
CA LEU A 78 -5.30 -1.86 4.41
C LEU A 78 -4.50 -0.56 4.28
N PHE A 79 -5.20 0.58 4.13
CA PHE A 79 -4.64 1.91 3.99
C PHE A 79 -5.39 2.88 4.93
N ALA A 80 -4.94 3.01 6.19
CA ALA A 80 -5.68 3.71 7.24
C ALA A 80 -6.00 5.18 6.89
N GLU A 81 -4.99 5.92 6.45
CA GLU A 81 -5.07 7.35 6.13
C GLU A 81 -4.65 7.64 4.69
N MET A 82 -5.31 8.63 4.09
CA MET A 82 -4.93 9.14 2.77
C MET A 82 -3.53 9.77 2.86
N PRO A 83 -2.55 9.35 2.03
CA PRO A 83 -1.22 9.95 2.10
C PRO A 83 -1.30 11.44 1.71
N SER A 84 -0.61 12.29 2.45
CA SER A 84 -0.66 13.75 2.25
C SER A 84 0.14 14.25 1.04
N ASP A 85 1.15 13.49 0.62
CA ASP A 85 2.07 13.80 -0.49
C ASP A 85 2.02 12.65 -1.52
N VAL A 86 0.91 12.51 -2.27
CA VAL A 86 0.79 11.54 -3.39
C VAL A 86 1.13 12.22 -4.72
N PRO A 87 2.13 11.74 -5.49
CA PRO A 87 2.33 12.15 -6.88
C PRO A 87 1.14 11.71 -7.75
N ASP A 88 0.69 12.57 -8.66
CA ASP A 88 -0.31 12.17 -9.67
C ASP A 88 0.19 10.93 -10.44
N CYS A 89 -0.64 9.88 -10.50
CA CYS A 89 -0.31 8.60 -11.13
C CYS A 89 0.09 8.76 -12.61
N ASN A 90 -0.33 9.84 -13.25
CA ASN A 90 0.10 10.22 -14.61
C ASN A 90 1.64 10.41 -14.75
N ALA A 91 2.38 10.66 -13.67
CA ALA A 91 3.83 10.85 -13.73
C ALA A 91 4.63 9.55 -13.95
N GLY A 92 4.11 8.40 -13.54
CA GLY A 92 4.81 7.11 -13.62
C GLY A 92 4.53 6.31 -14.90
N GLY A 93 3.43 6.59 -15.58
CA GLY A 93 2.91 5.76 -16.66
C GLY A 93 2.37 4.40 -16.18
N VAL A 94 1.66 3.71 -17.08
CA VAL A 94 1.12 2.36 -16.85
C VAL A 94 1.28 1.54 -18.13
N LEU A 95 1.63 0.27 -17.99
CA LEU A 95 1.62 -0.69 -19.10
C LEU A 95 0.19 -0.80 -19.66
N GLY A 96 -0.03 -0.35 -20.90
CA GLY A 96 -1.38 -0.12 -21.44
C GLY A 96 -2.35 -1.33 -21.47
N VAL A 97 -1.84 -2.57 -21.38
CA VAL A 97 -2.70 -3.78 -21.26
C VAL A 97 -3.17 -4.05 -19.82
N LEU A 98 -2.48 -3.51 -18.82
CA LEU A 98 -2.72 -3.80 -17.40
C LEU A 98 -4.09 -3.32 -16.90
N PRO A 99 -4.60 -2.12 -17.24
CA PRO A 99 -5.97 -1.74 -16.89
C PRO A 99 -7.02 -2.71 -17.45
N GLY A 100 -6.81 -3.23 -18.66
CA GLY A 100 -7.70 -4.23 -19.27
C GLY A 100 -7.66 -5.58 -18.55
N LEU A 101 -6.46 -6.02 -18.14
CA LEU A 101 -6.27 -7.24 -17.34
C LEU A 101 -6.93 -7.12 -15.96
N VAL A 102 -6.68 -6.02 -15.23
CA VAL A 102 -7.22 -5.82 -13.89
C VAL A 102 -8.74 -5.61 -13.94
N GLY A 103 -9.25 -4.83 -14.90
CA GLY A 103 -10.70 -4.68 -15.11
C GLY A 103 -11.42 -5.99 -15.44
N ALA A 104 -10.76 -6.93 -16.12
CA ALA A 104 -11.30 -8.28 -16.33
C ALA A 104 -11.40 -9.08 -15.03
N PHE A 105 -10.43 -8.97 -14.11
CA PHE A 105 -10.55 -9.54 -12.76
C PHE A 105 -11.69 -8.90 -11.97
N GLN A 106 -11.86 -7.58 -12.04
CA GLN A 106 -12.97 -6.89 -11.36
C GLN A 106 -14.34 -7.39 -11.85
N ALA A 107 -14.54 -7.42 -13.17
CA ALA A 107 -15.78 -7.91 -13.77
C ALA A 107 -16.06 -9.38 -13.41
N ASN A 108 -15.03 -10.22 -13.36
CA ASN A 108 -15.15 -11.63 -12.96
C ASN A 108 -15.58 -11.80 -11.50
N GLU A 109 -15.00 -11.05 -10.55
CA GLU A 109 -15.46 -11.12 -9.16
C GLU A 109 -16.86 -10.52 -8.97
N ALA A 110 -17.19 -9.43 -9.67
CA ALA A 110 -18.53 -8.83 -9.64
C ALA A 110 -19.61 -9.81 -10.14
N ILE A 111 -19.39 -10.46 -11.29
CA ILE A 111 -20.31 -11.47 -11.85
C ILE A 111 -20.49 -12.63 -10.88
N LYS A 112 -19.41 -13.15 -10.29
CA LYS A 112 -19.49 -14.24 -9.32
C LYS A 112 -20.24 -13.84 -8.06
N TYR A 113 -19.97 -12.65 -7.50
CA TYR A 113 -20.67 -12.16 -6.32
C TYR A 113 -22.17 -12.04 -6.57
N LEU A 114 -22.58 -11.37 -7.65
CA LEU A 114 -23.98 -11.17 -8.02
C LEU A 114 -24.70 -12.49 -8.36
N ALA A 115 -23.97 -13.49 -8.87
CA ALA A 115 -24.49 -14.84 -9.11
C ALA A 115 -24.48 -15.77 -7.87
N GLY A 116 -24.06 -15.28 -6.69
CA GLY A 116 -23.97 -16.09 -5.47
C GLY A 116 -22.87 -17.16 -5.50
N LEU A 117 -21.86 -16.99 -6.35
CA LEU A 117 -20.71 -17.90 -6.50
C LEU A 117 -19.56 -17.49 -5.57
N ILE A 118 -18.64 -18.43 -5.32
CA ILE A 118 -17.47 -18.19 -4.47
C ILE A 118 -16.53 -17.15 -5.12
N THR A 119 -16.19 -16.12 -4.35
CA THR A 119 -15.30 -15.02 -4.72
C THR A 119 -14.00 -15.09 -3.92
N PRO A 120 -12.89 -15.61 -4.49
CA PRO A 120 -11.61 -15.71 -3.77
C PRO A 120 -10.98 -14.37 -3.41
N LEU A 121 -11.46 -13.24 -3.95
CA LEU A 121 -11.02 -11.90 -3.57
C LEU A 121 -11.87 -11.26 -2.46
N SER A 122 -12.94 -11.93 -1.99
CA SER A 122 -13.64 -11.48 -0.79
C SER A 122 -12.68 -11.48 0.40
N ASN A 123 -12.47 -10.31 0.99
CA ASN A 123 -11.49 -10.12 2.08
C ASN A 123 -10.05 -10.52 1.69
N CYS A 124 -9.67 -10.45 0.41
CA CYS A 124 -8.35 -10.81 -0.09
C CYS A 124 -7.88 -9.84 -1.18
N LEU A 125 -6.66 -9.32 -1.04
CA LEU A 125 -6.00 -8.51 -2.06
C LEU A 125 -5.22 -9.41 -3.02
N LEU A 126 -5.54 -9.34 -4.31
CA LEU A 126 -4.72 -9.86 -5.39
C LEU A 126 -3.70 -8.80 -5.80
N LEU A 127 -2.42 -9.14 -5.73
CA LEU A 127 -1.32 -8.41 -6.36
C LEU A 127 -0.97 -9.09 -7.69
N ILE A 128 -0.69 -8.29 -8.71
CA ILE A 128 -0.42 -8.71 -10.09
C ILE A 128 0.85 -8.00 -10.55
N GLU A 129 1.93 -8.73 -10.83
CA GLU A 129 3.15 -8.16 -11.39
C GLU A 129 3.30 -8.58 -12.86
N ALA A 130 3.12 -7.62 -13.77
CA ALA A 130 3.03 -7.91 -15.20
C ALA A 130 4.37 -8.20 -15.89
N LEU A 131 5.51 -7.83 -15.27
CA LEU A 131 6.83 -8.14 -15.81
C LEU A 131 7.16 -9.63 -15.70
N ASP A 132 6.95 -10.20 -14.51
CA ASP A 132 7.29 -11.59 -14.19
C ASP A 132 6.09 -12.54 -14.28
N LEU A 133 4.90 -12.01 -14.62
CA LEU A 133 3.60 -12.70 -14.66
C LEU A 133 3.22 -13.36 -13.31
N GLU A 134 3.58 -12.70 -12.21
CA GLU A 134 3.32 -13.21 -10.86
C GLU A 134 1.96 -12.74 -10.31
N PHE A 135 1.28 -13.64 -9.59
CA PHE A 135 0.02 -13.38 -8.90
C PHE A 135 0.16 -13.78 -7.43
N ARG A 136 0.15 -12.80 -6.52
CA ARG A 136 0.18 -13.06 -5.06
C ARG A 136 -1.17 -12.70 -4.44
N ARG A 137 -1.58 -13.47 -3.42
CA ARG A 137 -2.79 -13.19 -2.64
C ARG A 137 -2.42 -12.87 -1.20
N ILE A 138 -2.91 -11.74 -0.70
CA ILE A 138 -2.76 -11.31 0.68
C ILE A 138 -4.13 -11.37 1.34
N GLN A 139 -4.25 -12.19 2.38
CA GLN A 139 -5.46 -12.27 3.19
C GLN A 139 -5.61 -10.96 3.98
N LEU A 140 -6.72 -10.26 3.79
CA LEU A 140 -7.01 -9.04 4.54
C LEU A 140 -7.52 -9.39 5.93
N GLN A 141 -7.22 -8.52 6.89
CA GLN A 141 -7.70 -8.61 8.26
C GLN A 141 -8.47 -7.32 8.59
N SER A 142 -9.63 -7.47 9.22
CA SER A 142 -10.38 -6.33 9.76
C SER A 142 -9.62 -5.79 10.97
N ASP A 143 -9.33 -4.49 10.96
CA ASP A 143 -8.79 -3.80 12.12
C ASP A 143 -9.95 -3.37 13.06
N PRO A 144 -10.01 -3.85 14.32
CA PRO A 144 -11.02 -3.42 15.30
C PRO A 144 -10.97 -1.93 15.64
N GLN A 145 -9.83 -1.27 15.43
CA GLN A 145 -9.65 0.17 15.64
C GLN A 145 -9.91 1.00 14.37
N CYS A 146 -10.28 0.36 13.25
CA CYS A 146 -10.49 1.04 11.99
C CYS A 146 -11.59 2.12 12.10
N ALA A 147 -11.23 3.36 11.78
CA ALA A 147 -12.13 4.52 11.84
C ALA A 147 -13.44 4.37 11.05
N THR A 148 -13.51 3.47 10.07
CA THR A 148 -14.70 3.24 9.23
C THR A 148 -15.45 1.95 9.56
N CYS A 149 -14.79 0.82 9.85
CA CYS A 149 -15.47 -0.47 10.08
C CYS A 149 -15.24 -1.11 11.47
N GLY A 150 -14.35 -0.57 12.31
CA GLY A 150 -14.01 -1.14 13.61
C GLY A 150 -15.05 -0.88 14.71
N SER A 151 -15.74 0.27 14.64
CA SER A 151 -16.79 0.62 15.62
C SER A 151 -18.16 0.02 15.26
N PRO A 152 -18.89 -0.57 16.23
CA PRO A 152 -20.26 -1.01 16.03
C PRO A 152 -21.18 0.20 15.80
N ARG A 153 -21.60 0.40 14.55
CA ARG A 153 -22.36 1.59 14.12
C ARG A 153 -23.79 1.62 14.66
N THR A 154 -24.00 2.21 15.83
CA THR A 154 -25.18 3.07 16.04
C THR A 154 -24.88 4.40 15.35
N GLY A 155 -25.61 4.74 14.30
CA GLY A 155 -25.25 5.89 13.46
C GLY A 155 -25.46 7.23 14.17
N GLU A 156 -24.42 8.06 14.20
CA GLU A 156 -24.48 9.51 13.94
C GLU A 156 -23.08 10.15 13.89
N HIS A 157 -22.95 11.13 12.99
CA HIS A 157 -21.98 12.24 12.94
C HIS A 157 -20.45 12.05 12.88
N LEU A 158 -19.88 12.77 11.90
CA LEU A 158 -18.48 13.17 11.77
C LEU A 158 -18.01 14.04 12.95
N SER A 159 -16.93 13.66 13.63
CA SER A 159 -16.07 14.63 14.34
C SER A 159 -14.64 14.13 14.60
N ARG A 160 -13.67 14.83 13.98
CA ARG A 160 -12.34 15.28 14.46
C ARG A 160 -11.44 14.32 15.27
N ALA A 161 -10.16 14.32 14.91
CA ALA A 161 -9.07 13.59 15.57
C ALA A 161 -8.87 13.92 17.06
N ASP A 162 -8.34 12.96 17.82
CA ASP A 162 -7.19 13.15 18.72
C ASP A 162 -6.59 11.81 19.20
N HIS A 163 -5.32 11.83 19.65
CA HIS A 163 -4.49 10.64 19.96
C HIS A 163 -4.87 9.88 21.25
N SER A 164 -4.65 8.55 21.28
CA SER A 164 -3.87 7.87 22.34
C SER A 164 -3.56 6.40 21.99
N SER A 165 -2.53 5.82 22.61
CA SER A 165 -1.88 4.55 22.26
C SER A 165 -2.18 3.40 23.23
N ASN A 166 -2.26 2.14 22.73
CA ASN A 166 -1.34 1.04 23.12
C ASN A 166 -1.69 -0.34 22.49
N ASP A 167 -0.70 -0.90 21.80
CA ASP A 167 -0.18 -2.29 21.75
C ASP A 167 -1.09 -3.52 21.94
N ASN A 168 -1.25 -4.31 20.86
CA ASN A 168 -0.80 -5.72 20.67
C ASN A 168 -1.56 -6.34 19.46
N GLU A 169 -0.93 -6.54 18.30
CA GLU A 169 -0.28 -7.82 17.86
C GLU A 169 -1.25 -9.01 17.72
N VAL A 170 -1.33 -9.82 16.64
CA VAL A 170 -0.65 -9.94 15.31
C VAL A 170 -1.62 -10.70 14.34
N SER A 171 -1.47 -10.81 13.01
CA SER A 171 -0.49 -10.34 11.99
C SER A 171 -1.04 -10.54 10.56
N ALA A 172 -0.78 -9.59 9.65
CA ALA A 172 -0.77 -9.80 8.17
C ALA A 172 0.17 -8.83 7.41
N GLY A 173 1.00 -8.03 8.11
CA GLY A 173 1.71 -6.87 7.55
C GLY A 173 3.23 -7.02 7.39
N MET A 174 3.74 -8.17 6.92
CA MET A 174 5.20 -8.43 6.91
C MET A 174 6.03 -7.38 6.14
N ASP A 175 5.57 -6.90 4.97
CA ASP A 175 6.30 -5.88 4.20
C ASP A 175 6.20 -4.46 4.80
N ILE A 176 5.32 -4.22 5.76
CA ILE A 176 5.21 -2.93 6.49
C ILE A 176 5.98 -2.99 7.81
N LEU A 177 5.97 -4.13 8.51
CA LEU A 177 6.68 -4.35 9.78
C LEU A 177 8.20 -4.19 9.67
N TRP A 178 8.77 -4.40 8.50
CA TRP A 178 10.21 -4.26 8.25
C TRP A 178 10.57 -2.93 7.60
N GLN A 179 9.66 -1.97 7.58
CA GLN A 179 9.90 -0.62 7.10
C GLN A 179 9.99 0.39 8.24
N ILE A 180 10.90 1.36 8.12
CA ILE A 180 11.04 2.46 9.06
C ILE A 180 10.93 3.81 8.34
N SER A 181 10.24 4.75 8.98
CA SER A 181 10.08 6.11 8.49
C SER A 181 11.39 6.91 8.58
N SER A 182 11.52 7.98 7.80
CA SER A 182 12.70 8.87 7.85
C SER A 182 12.99 9.42 9.26
N ALA A 183 11.95 9.72 10.03
CA ALA A 183 12.07 10.21 11.41
C ALA A 183 12.50 9.11 12.41
N GLN A 184 12.20 7.84 12.13
CA GLN A 184 12.67 6.70 12.90
C GLN A 184 14.11 6.35 12.53
N PHE A 185 14.43 6.31 11.24
CA PHE A 185 15.77 6.15 10.72
C PHE A 185 16.76 7.15 11.32
N ASP A 186 16.37 8.42 11.47
CA ASP A 186 17.21 9.43 12.14
C ASP A 186 17.55 9.03 13.58
N ARG A 187 16.55 8.64 14.39
CA ARG A 187 16.76 8.21 15.78
C ARG A 187 17.64 6.95 15.87
N GLU A 188 17.39 5.99 15.00
CA GLU A 188 18.09 4.70 15.00
C GLU A 188 19.53 4.81 14.48
N ARG A 189 19.79 5.68 13.50
CA ARG A 189 21.13 5.99 13.00
C ARG A 189 21.95 6.73 14.05
N ASP A 190 21.37 7.74 14.69
CA ASP A 190 22.08 8.57 15.66
C ASP A 190 22.41 7.80 16.96
N SER A 191 21.76 6.65 17.21
CA SER A 191 22.08 5.73 18.32
C SER A 191 23.41 4.97 18.17
N GLN A 192 23.96 4.89 16.95
CA GLN A 192 25.15 4.10 16.57
C GLN A 192 25.14 2.59 16.92
N ALA A 193 24.01 2.04 17.41
CA ALA A 193 23.87 0.61 17.70
C ALA A 193 23.53 -0.25 16.46
N ASN A 194 23.15 0.40 15.36
CA ASN A 194 22.62 -0.24 14.16
C ASN A 194 23.58 -0.11 12.96
N LEU A 195 23.70 -1.15 12.16
CA LEU A 195 24.45 -1.13 10.92
C LEU A 195 23.60 -0.50 9.81
N ILE A 196 23.97 0.68 9.32
CA ILE A 196 23.34 1.26 8.13
C ILE A 196 23.97 0.65 6.87
N LEU A 197 23.14 0.16 5.94
CA LEU A 197 23.58 -0.51 4.71
C LEU A 197 23.00 0.16 3.46
N ASP A 198 23.85 0.70 2.61
CA ASP A 198 23.48 1.23 1.31
C ASP A 198 23.51 0.11 0.27
N VAL A 199 22.36 -0.19 -0.37
CA VAL A 199 22.24 -1.28 -1.34
C VAL A 199 22.16 -0.82 -2.80
N ARG A 200 22.52 0.44 -3.06
CA ARG A 200 22.56 1.04 -4.40
C ARG A 200 23.81 0.61 -5.19
N SER A 201 23.88 0.99 -6.46
CA SER A 201 25.09 0.79 -7.27
C SER A 201 26.29 1.61 -6.77
N LYS A 202 27.50 1.21 -7.17
CA LYS A 202 28.75 1.91 -6.82
C LYS A 202 28.81 3.34 -7.34
N ASP A 203 28.11 3.67 -8.42
CA ASP A 203 28.08 5.03 -8.98
C ASP A 203 27.03 5.91 -8.29
N GLU A 204 25.85 5.37 -7.93
CA GLU A 204 24.90 6.07 -7.04
C GLU A 204 25.54 6.39 -5.67
N ARG A 205 26.34 5.45 -5.12
CA ARG A 205 27.08 5.64 -3.88
C ARG A 205 28.10 6.78 -4.00
N LYS A 206 28.91 6.80 -5.07
CA LYS A 206 29.91 7.87 -5.33
C LYS A 206 29.27 9.24 -5.53
N ALA A 207 28.09 9.29 -6.17
CA ALA A 207 27.41 10.55 -6.46
C ALA A 207 26.97 11.26 -5.17
N PHE A 208 26.30 10.54 -4.27
CA PHE A 208 25.92 11.04 -2.95
C PHE A 208 25.46 9.88 -2.03
N HIS A 209 25.81 9.92 -0.74
CA HIS A 209 25.40 8.91 0.24
C HIS A 209 25.29 9.48 1.66
N ILE A 210 24.56 8.78 2.54
CA ILE A 210 24.28 9.22 3.92
C ILE A 210 25.11 8.49 5.00
N GLY A 211 26.12 7.73 4.58
CA GLY A 211 27.00 6.95 5.45
C GLY A 211 26.66 5.47 5.44
N GLY A 212 27.08 4.75 6.48
CA GLY A 212 26.95 3.29 6.55
C GLY A 212 27.87 2.52 5.60
N ASP A 213 27.80 1.20 5.66
CA ASP A 213 28.51 0.32 4.74
C ASP A 213 27.83 0.28 3.37
N HIS A 214 28.56 -0.19 2.35
CA HIS A 214 28.07 -0.27 0.98
C HIS A 214 28.29 -1.68 0.42
N VAL A 215 27.18 -2.35 0.07
CA VAL A 215 27.13 -3.65 -0.57
C VAL A 215 25.98 -3.58 -1.55
N THR A 216 26.21 -3.74 -2.86
CA THR A 216 25.10 -3.67 -3.82
C THR A 216 24.11 -4.80 -3.55
N LEU A 217 22.83 -4.62 -3.93
CA LEU A 217 21.84 -5.70 -3.83
C LEU A 217 22.28 -7.01 -4.52
N GLU A 218 23.07 -6.92 -5.59
CA GLU A 218 23.66 -8.05 -6.32
C GLU A 218 24.78 -8.74 -5.53
N GLU A 219 25.58 -7.98 -4.78
CA GLU A 219 26.70 -8.46 -3.95
C GLU A 219 26.22 -8.96 -2.57
N LEU A 220 24.97 -8.65 -2.19
CA LEU A 220 24.42 -8.95 -0.87
C LEU A 220 24.48 -10.43 -0.48
N PRO A 221 24.11 -11.41 -1.33
CA PRO A 221 24.13 -12.83 -0.94
C PRO A 221 25.52 -13.36 -0.54
N GLU A 222 26.58 -12.85 -1.17
CA GLU A 222 27.97 -13.21 -0.82
C GLU A 222 28.43 -12.48 0.44
N ALA A 223 27.99 -11.24 0.64
CA ALA A 223 28.32 -10.42 1.81
C ALA A 223 27.69 -10.96 3.12
N LEU A 224 26.54 -11.65 3.06
CA LEU A 224 25.84 -12.22 4.23
C LEU A 224 26.76 -13.00 5.19
N LEU A 225 27.77 -13.70 4.64
CA LEU A 225 28.73 -14.50 5.39
C LEU A 225 29.63 -13.69 6.35
N HIS A 226 29.68 -12.37 6.19
CA HIS A 226 30.54 -11.47 6.95
C HIS A 226 29.79 -10.61 7.98
N PHE A 227 28.44 -10.65 8.01
CA PHE A 227 27.65 -9.87 8.95
C PHE A 227 27.46 -10.61 10.30
N SER A 228 27.55 -9.85 11.39
CA SER A 228 27.17 -10.33 12.72
C SER A 228 25.65 -10.40 12.84
N HIS A 229 25.15 -11.46 13.47
CA HIS A 229 23.71 -11.65 13.71
C HIS A 229 23.19 -10.84 14.91
N ASP A 230 24.10 -10.34 15.77
CA ASP A 230 23.76 -9.55 16.97
C ASP A 230 23.41 -8.09 16.67
N THR A 231 23.63 -7.62 15.43
CA THR A 231 23.44 -6.22 15.02
C THR A 231 22.17 -6.05 14.19
N THR A 232 21.37 -5.03 14.47
CA THR A 232 20.23 -4.67 13.59
C THR A 232 20.74 -3.92 12.36
N ILE A 233 20.27 -4.33 11.18
CA ILE A 233 20.71 -3.81 9.89
C ILE A 233 19.62 -2.92 9.29
N ILE A 234 19.97 -1.71 8.86
CA ILE A 234 19.03 -0.74 8.30
C ILE A 234 19.44 -0.45 6.85
N CYS A 235 18.76 -1.09 5.92
CA CYS A 235 18.98 -0.95 4.49
C CYS A 235 18.34 0.32 3.94
N TYR A 236 19.04 1.02 3.06
CA TYR A 236 18.45 2.06 2.24
C TYR A 236 18.89 1.95 0.77
N CYS A 237 18.00 2.36 -0.12
CA CYS A 237 18.31 2.56 -1.53
C CYS A 237 17.79 3.93 -2.00
N GLN A 238 17.70 4.17 -3.32
CA GLN A 238 17.25 5.47 -3.83
C GLN A 238 15.78 5.77 -3.52
N SER A 239 14.91 4.76 -3.58
CA SER A 239 13.43 4.90 -3.53
C SER A 239 12.73 3.94 -2.55
N GLY A 240 13.48 3.15 -1.77
CA GLY A 240 12.94 2.17 -0.82
C GLY A 240 12.72 0.75 -1.39
N VAL A 241 12.58 0.61 -2.72
CA VAL A 241 12.30 -0.68 -3.39
C VAL A 241 13.42 -1.71 -3.17
N ARG A 242 14.63 -1.45 -3.69
CA ARG A 242 15.80 -2.35 -3.55
C ARG A 242 16.18 -2.63 -2.08
N SER A 243 15.87 -1.72 -1.15
CA SER A 243 16.15 -1.94 0.28
C SER A 243 15.11 -2.82 0.96
N LEU A 244 13.85 -2.83 0.49
CA LEU A 244 12.85 -3.80 0.96
C LEU A 244 13.23 -5.22 0.51
N GLU A 245 13.68 -5.38 -0.73
CA GLU A 245 14.20 -6.64 -1.25
C GLU A 245 15.43 -7.14 -0.48
N ALA A 246 16.41 -6.25 -0.22
CA ALA A 246 17.57 -6.57 0.63
C ALA A 246 17.16 -7.04 2.03
N VAL A 247 16.13 -6.43 2.62
CA VAL A 247 15.62 -6.77 3.96
C VAL A 247 14.88 -8.11 3.97
N GLN A 248 14.15 -8.44 2.91
CA GLN A 248 13.57 -9.78 2.72
C GLN A 248 14.67 -10.85 2.67
N GLN A 249 15.75 -10.63 1.90
CA GLN A 249 16.91 -11.53 1.85
C GLN A 249 17.57 -11.67 3.23
N LEU A 250 17.92 -10.55 3.88
CA LEU A 250 18.56 -10.53 5.21
C LEU A 250 17.72 -11.24 6.28
N ARG A 251 16.41 -11.00 6.33
CA ARG A 251 15.51 -11.68 7.28
C ARG A 251 15.34 -13.16 6.99
N SER A 252 15.33 -13.56 5.71
CA SER A 252 15.34 -14.99 5.35
C SER A 252 16.62 -15.72 5.79
N ALA A 253 17.73 -14.99 5.87
CA ALA A 253 19.01 -15.47 6.40
C ALA A 253 19.14 -15.35 7.93
N GLY A 254 18.10 -14.86 8.64
CA GLY A 254 18.04 -14.81 10.10
C GLY A 254 18.49 -13.49 10.74
N PHE A 255 18.81 -12.46 9.95
CA PHE A 255 19.19 -11.14 10.48
C PHE A 255 17.98 -10.29 10.88
N THR A 256 18.15 -9.43 11.89
CA THR A 256 17.17 -8.37 12.18
C THR A 256 17.43 -7.20 11.23
N ALA A 257 16.56 -6.99 10.22
CA ALA A 257 16.77 -5.96 9.20
C ALA A 257 15.55 -5.05 8.94
N HIS A 258 15.77 -3.79 8.58
CA HIS A 258 14.73 -2.81 8.29
C HIS A 258 15.05 -1.99 7.03
N SER A 259 14.03 -1.60 6.26
CA SER A 259 14.14 -0.81 5.03
C SER A 259 13.69 0.62 5.29
N LEU A 260 14.47 1.61 4.85
CA LEU A 260 14.07 3.01 4.86
C LEU A 260 12.94 3.24 3.84
N THR A 261 11.72 3.54 4.31
CA THR A 261 10.57 3.87 3.46
C THR A 261 10.88 5.04 2.54
N GLY A 262 10.59 4.89 1.24
CA GLY A 262 10.91 5.86 0.18
C GLY A 262 12.40 6.13 -0.03
N GLY A 263 13.27 5.39 0.67
CA GLY A 263 14.72 5.47 0.54
C GLY A 263 15.30 6.86 0.76
N LEU A 264 16.44 7.08 0.11
CA LEU A 264 17.20 8.30 0.20
C LEU A 264 16.45 9.53 -0.32
N ALA A 265 15.61 9.38 -1.34
CA ALA A 265 14.82 10.48 -1.89
C ALA A 265 13.83 11.05 -0.86
N GLN A 266 13.07 10.19 -0.19
CA GLN A 266 12.12 10.63 0.84
C GLN A 266 12.84 11.18 2.09
N TRP A 267 13.96 10.58 2.48
CA TRP A 267 14.75 11.06 3.62
C TRP A 267 15.40 12.44 3.37
N LEU A 268 15.90 12.71 2.16
CA LEU A 268 16.43 14.04 1.81
C LEU A 268 15.33 15.11 1.88
N HIS A 269 14.13 14.81 1.39
CA HIS A 269 12.98 15.70 1.50
C HIS A 269 12.56 15.93 2.97
N HIS A 270 12.63 14.88 3.80
CA HIS A 270 12.40 14.99 5.24
C HIS A 270 13.42 15.92 5.91
N LYS A 271 14.72 15.79 5.61
CA LYS A 271 15.77 16.66 6.16
C LYS A 271 15.65 18.11 5.72
N GLN A 272 15.23 18.38 4.48
CA GLN A 272 14.92 19.74 4.03
C GLN A 272 13.75 20.35 4.81
N LYS A 273 12.67 19.60 5.04
CA LYS A 273 11.51 20.04 5.85
C LYS A 273 11.86 20.23 7.34
N THR A 274 12.81 19.47 7.90
CA THR A 274 13.20 19.56 9.32
C THR A 274 14.42 20.45 9.60
N GLY A 275 14.95 21.16 8.60
CA GLY A 275 16.09 22.06 8.76
C GLY A 275 17.45 21.37 8.93
N GLY A 276 17.55 20.08 8.61
CA GLY A 276 18.73 19.24 8.79
C GLY A 276 19.77 19.29 7.66
N PHE A 277 19.61 20.21 6.70
CA PHE A 277 20.64 20.58 5.71
C PHE A 277 20.66 22.10 5.54
N ASN A 278 21.40 22.76 6.42
CA ASN A 278 22.16 23.97 6.08
C ASN A 278 23.63 23.64 6.35
N ASP A 279 24.48 24.01 5.39
CA ASP A 279 25.89 23.63 5.20
C ASP A 279 26.15 22.17 4.79
#